data_AF-A0A7Y7YJ85-F1
#
_entry.id   AF-A0A7Y7YJ85-F1
#
_cell.length_a   1.000
_cell.length_b   1.000
_cell.length_c   1.000
_cell.angle_alpha   90.00
_cell.angle_beta   90.00
_cell.angle_gamma   90.00
#
_symmetry.space_group_name_H-M   'P 1'
#
loop_
_entity.id
_entity.type
_entity.pdbx_description
1 polymer ?
#
loop_
_entity_poly.entity_id
_entity_poly.type
_entity_poly.pdbx_seq_one_letter_code
_entity_poly.pdbx_strand_id
1 'polypeptide(L)' 'ALAIASGRPLSQVLASLTELELEGQVICESGRWLARC' A
#
# COMPACT_ATOMS: atom_id res chain seq x y z
N ALA A 1 0.73 -1.80 -10.92
CA ALA A 1 -0.04 -3.04 -10.72
C ALA A 1 -1.14 -2.86 -9.67
N LEU A 2 -0.80 -2.55 -8.40
CA LEU A 2 -1.80 -2.45 -7.33
C LEU A 2 -2.90 -1.42 -7.60
N ALA A 3 -2.56 -0.17 -7.95
CA ALA A 3 -3.57 0.84 -8.23
C ALA A 3 -4.54 0.49 -9.37
N ILE A 4 -4.03 -0.18 -10.41
CA ILE A 4 -4.83 -0.69 -11.53
C ILE A 4 -5.75 -1.81 -11.05
N ALA A 5 -5.22 -2.77 -10.30
CA ALA A 5 -5.99 -3.89 -9.76
C ALA A 5 -7.06 -3.45 -8.75
N SER A 6 -6.79 -2.39 -7.99
CA SER A 6 -7.74 -1.80 -7.03
C SER A 6 -8.77 -0.87 -7.69
N GLY A 7 -8.62 -0.50 -8.97
CA GLY A 7 -9.48 0.48 -9.64
C GLY A 7 -9.44 1.88 -9.01
N ARG A 8 -8.40 2.20 -8.23
CA ARG A 8 -8.29 3.44 -7.45
C ARG A 8 -7.15 4.31 -7.98
N PRO A 9 -7.26 5.65 -7.88
CA PRO A 9 -6.16 6.54 -8.18
C PRO A 9 -4.91 6.19 -7.37
N LEU A 10 -3.74 6.32 -7.98
CA LEU A 10 -2.46 5.99 -7.34
C LEU A 10 -2.27 6.72 -6.00
N SER A 11 -2.62 8.01 -5.94
CA SER A 11 -2.54 8.81 -4.71
C SER A 11 -3.40 8.23 -3.58
N GLN A 12 -4.60 7.75 -3.90
CA GLN A 12 -5.52 7.19 -2.91
C GLN A 12 -5.02 5.84 -2.38
N VAL A 13 -4.40 5.04 -3.27
CA VAL A 13 -3.82 3.75 -2.91
C VAL A 13 -2.60 3.95 -2.01
N LEU A 14 -1.73 4.91 -2.36
CA LEU A 14 -0.58 5.25 -1.53
C LEU A 14 -1.00 5.77 -0.16
N ALA A 15 -2.01 6.64 -0.07
CA ALA A 15 -2.53 7.12 1.21
C ALA A 15 -2.99 5.96 2.11
N SER A 16 -3.80 5.02 1.58
CA SER A 16 -4.25 3.86 2.34
C SER A 16 -3.09 2.93 2.76
N LEU A 17 -2.08 2.76 1.91
CA LEU A 17 -0.93 1.93 2.24
C LEU A 17 -0.06 2.56 3.33
N THR A 18 0.10 3.90 3.32
CA THR A 18 0.78 4.64 4.38
C THR A 18 0.06 4.49 5.72
N GLU A 19 -1.28 4.55 5.74
CA GLU A 19 -2.05 4.31 6.96
C GLU A 19 -1.79 2.89 7.51
N LEU A 20 -1.87 1.88 6.66
CA LEU A 20 -1.59 0.49 7.03
C LEU A 20 -0.12 0.28 7.48
N GLU A 21 0.83 1.07 6.95
CA GLU A 21 2.23 1.03 7.37
C GLU A 21 2.40 1.51 8.81
N LEU A 22 1.74 2.63 9.14
CA LEU A 22 1.72 3.21 10.48
C LEU A 22 1.06 2.26 11.49
N GLU A 23 0.04 1.51 11.06
CA GLU A 23 -0.60 0.46 11.84
C GLU A 23 0.24 -0.83 11.95
N GLY A 24 1.37 -0.91 11.23
CA GLY A 24 2.25 -2.07 11.22
C GLY A 24 1.67 -3.29 10.49
N GLN A 25 0.67 -3.09 9.63
CA GLN A 25 0.03 -4.16 8.86
C GLN A 25 0.72 -4.42 7.51
N VAL A 26 1.38 -3.40 6.96
CA VAL A 26 2.17 -3.52 5.73
C VAL A 26 3.54 -2.88 5.90
N ILE A 27 4.47 -3.20 4.99
CA ILE A 27 5.78 -2.56 4.89
C ILE A 27 6.07 -2.17 3.45
N CYS A 28 6.73 -1.03 3.23
CA CYS A 28 7.28 -0.65 1.94
C CYS A 28 8.76 -1.06 1.83
N GLU A 29 9.05 -2.10 1.06
CA GLU A 29 10.41 -2.62 0.83
C GLU A 29 10.75 -2.59 -0.67
N SER A 30 11.86 -1.95 -1.03
CA SER A 30 12.32 -1.84 -2.43
C SER A 30 11.25 -1.31 -3.41
N GLY A 31 10.40 -0.39 -2.96
CA GLY A 31 9.30 0.16 -3.75
C GLY A 31 8.10 -0.78 -3.94
N ARG A 32 8.02 -1.85 -3.15
CA ARG A 32 6.90 -2.79 -3.12
C ARG A 32 6.28 -2.82 -1.74
N TRP A 33 4.96 -2.94 -1.72
CA TRP A 33 4.19 -3.06 -0.48
C TRP A 33 3.94 -4.53 -0.17
N LEU A 34 4.26 -4.96 1.04
CA LEU A 34 4.11 -6.34 1.52
C LEU A 34 3.23 -6.33 2.77
N ALA A 35 2.27 -7.26 2.86
CA ALA A 35 1.49 -7.46 4.08
C ALA A 35 2.32 -8.22 5.12
N ARG A 36 2.17 -7.84 6.38
CA ARG A 36 2.68 -8.59 7.53
C ARG A 36 1.60 -9.58 7.96
N CYS A 37 1.95 -10.87 7.98
CA CYS A 37 1.13 -11.94 8.58
C CYS A 37 1.46 -12.11 10.07
#